data_AF-A0A804Q7J8-F1
#
_entry.id   AF-A0A804Q7J8-F1
#
_cell.length_a   1.000
_cell.length_b   1.000
_cell.length_c   1.000
_cell.angle_alpha   90.00
_cell.angle_beta   90.00
_cell.angle_gamma   90.00
#
_symmetry.space_group_name_H-M   'P 1'
#
loop_
_entity.id
_entity.type
_entity.pdbx_description
1 polymer ?
#
loop_
_entity_poly.entity_id
_entity_poly.type
_entity_poly.pdbx_seq_one_letter_code
_entity_poly.pdbx_strand_id
1 'polypeptide(L)'
;FSSVPRHLNFIDHTSDIGWKESQRVQPIIVDAGVYLAGRNQFFQATEKRDTPDSFKFFTGSPWVILNRRFVEYCIFGWENLPRTLLMYFTNVMLPLEGYFHSVACNSDFRNFTVNNDLRYMIWDNPPQMEPHFLNVTHYSSCSW
;
A
#
# COMPACT_ATOMS: atom_id res chain seq x y z
N PHE A 1 -10.43 26.43 -4.31
CA PHE A 1 -10.96 25.14 -3.85
C PHE A 1 -10.84 24.14 -4.99
N SER A 2 -10.44 22.90 -4.71
CA SER A 2 -10.38 21.82 -5.70
C SER A 2 -11.78 21.30 -6.03
N SER A 3 -12.05 20.96 -7.30
CA SER A 3 -13.27 20.31 -7.77
C SER A 3 -13.27 18.78 -7.56
N VAL A 4 -12.17 18.22 -7.05
CA VAL A 4 -12.02 16.78 -6.83
C VAL A 4 -13.04 16.28 -5.80
N PRO A 5 -13.84 15.24 -6.13
CA PRO A 5 -14.80 14.67 -5.19
C PRO A 5 -14.11 14.10 -3.94
N ARG A 6 -14.62 14.46 -2.75
CA ARG A 6 -14.01 14.07 -1.45
C ARG A 6 -14.17 12.59 -1.08
N HIS A 7 -14.97 11.85 -1.84
CA HIS A 7 -15.22 10.43 -1.60
C HIS A 7 -14.19 9.54 -2.33
N LEU A 8 -13.25 10.12 -3.07
CA LEU A 8 -12.20 9.37 -3.76
C LEU A 8 -11.02 9.09 -2.83
N ASN A 9 -10.48 7.87 -2.94
CA ASN A 9 -9.14 7.53 -2.50
C ASN A 9 -8.16 7.71 -3.67
N PHE A 10 -6.94 8.14 -3.39
CA PHE A 10 -5.83 8.15 -4.33
C PHE A 10 -4.81 7.13 -3.83
N ILE A 11 -4.82 5.97 -4.47
CA ILE A 11 -4.00 4.82 -4.12
C ILE A 11 -3.45 4.29 -5.43
N ASP A 12 -2.17 4.51 -5.70
CA ASP A 12 -1.49 3.83 -6.80
C ASP A 12 -1.36 2.34 -6.46
N HIS A 13 -1.93 1.45 -7.27
CA HIS A 13 -2.07 0.03 -7.00
C HIS A 13 -1.96 -0.83 -8.26
N THR A 14 -1.43 -2.03 -8.08
CA THR A 14 -1.46 -3.11 -9.07
C THR A 14 -1.70 -4.45 -8.39
N SER A 15 -2.38 -5.35 -9.10
CA SER A 15 -2.44 -6.77 -8.73
C SER A 15 -1.42 -7.62 -9.50
N ASP A 16 -0.69 -7.02 -10.44
CA ASP A 16 0.43 -7.69 -11.11
C ASP A 16 1.66 -7.60 -10.19
N ILE A 17 1.80 -8.61 -9.33
CA ILE A 17 2.84 -8.66 -8.32
C ILE A 17 4.17 -9.19 -8.86
N GLY A 18 4.14 -10.03 -9.90
CA GLY A 18 5.32 -10.64 -10.50
C GLY A 18 6.30 -11.20 -9.46
N TRP A 19 7.59 -10.84 -9.58
CA TRP A 19 8.64 -11.29 -8.67
C TRP A 19 8.41 -10.92 -7.19
N LYS A 20 7.62 -9.86 -6.93
CA LYS A 20 7.30 -9.41 -5.56
C LYS A 20 6.51 -10.46 -4.80
N GLU A 21 5.79 -11.37 -5.46
CA GLU A 21 5.05 -12.46 -4.80
C GLU A 21 5.96 -13.29 -3.89
N SER A 22 7.05 -13.80 -4.46
CA SER A 22 8.01 -14.68 -3.77
C SER A 22 8.85 -13.99 -2.69
N GLN A 23 9.00 -12.66 -2.77
CA GLN A 23 9.84 -11.87 -1.87
C GLN A 23 9.06 -11.07 -0.84
N ARG A 24 7.77 -10.77 -1.11
CA ARG A 24 6.98 -9.90 -0.23
C ARG A 24 5.74 -10.57 0.34
N VAL A 25 5.12 -11.51 -0.39
CA VAL A 25 3.82 -12.10 -0.02
C VAL A 25 4.01 -13.47 0.65
N GLN A 26 4.81 -14.34 0.04
CA GLN A 26 5.07 -15.69 0.51
C GLN A 26 5.96 -15.78 1.77
N PRO A 27 6.93 -14.88 2.00
CA PRO A 27 7.66 -14.86 3.26
C PRO A 27 6.74 -14.51 4.44
N ILE A 28 6.94 -15.18 5.56
CA ILE A 28 6.25 -14.86 6.82
C ILE A 28 7.16 -13.96 7.64
N ILE A 29 6.72 -12.72 7.86
CA ILE A 29 7.46 -11.71 8.62
C ILE A 29 6.91 -11.63 10.05
N VAL A 30 7.81 -11.57 11.03
CA VAL A 30 7.51 -11.26 12.43
C VAL A 30 8.22 -9.97 12.77
N ASP A 31 7.50 -8.86 12.73
CA ASP A 31 8.04 -7.54 13.06
C ASP A 31 7.83 -7.22 14.53
N ALA A 32 8.93 -7.23 15.30
CA ALA A 32 8.89 -6.90 16.72
C ALA A 32 8.47 -5.45 16.97
N GLY A 33 8.69 -4.53 16.02
CA GLY A 33 8.29 -3.13 16.13
C GLY A 33 6.77 -2.92 16.17
N VAL A 34 5.98 -3.91 15.74
CA VAL A 34 4.52 -3.87 15.80
C VAL A 34 4.00 -4.02 17.24
N TYR A 35 4.72 -4.73 18.11
CA TYR A 35 4.25 -5.07 19.46
C TYR A 35 5.24 -4.75 20.60
N LEU A 36 6.48 -4.37 20.29
CA LEU A 36 7.52 -3.96 21.25
C LEU A 36 8.12 -2.61 20.85
N ALA A 37 7.93 -1.62 21.71
CA ALA A 37 8.55 -0.30 21.53
C ALA A 37 10.09 -0.41 21.51
N GLY A 38 10.72 0.28 20.56
CA GLY A 38 12.18 0.36 20.47
C GLY A 38 12.88 -0.81 19.76
N ARG A 39 12.12 -1.80 19.25
CA ARG A 39 12.69 -2.83 18.35
C ARG A 39 12.40 -2.47 16.89
N ASN A 40 13.45 -2.41 16.09
CA ASN A 40 13.38 -2.06 14.66
C ASN A 40 13.81 -3.21 13.74
N GLN A 41 13.94 -4.42 14.28
CA GLN A 41 14.32 -5.61 13.52
C GLN A 41 13.11 -6.52 13.37
N PHE A 42 12.87 -6.96 12.14
CA PHE A 42 11.93 -8.01 11.84
C PHE A 42 12.67 -9.34 11.62
N PHE A 43 11.97 -10.44 11.88
CA PHE A 43 12.43 -11.79 11.60
C PHE A 43 11.65 -12.34 10.42
N GLN A 44 12.34 -13.02 9.51
CA GLN A 44 11.71 -13.80 8.45
C GLN A 44 11.75 -15.27 8.84
N ALA A 45 10.60 -15.93 8.84
CA ALA A 45 10.52 -17.36 9.13
C ALA A 45 11.22 -18.19 8.04
N THR A 46 11.71 -19.38 8.42
CA THR A 46 12.32 -20.32 7.47
C THR A 46 11.31 -20.87 6.47
N GLU A 47 10.11 -21.19 6.96
CA GLU A 47 9.00 -21.65 6.14
C GLU A 47 8.34 -20.47 5.41
N LYS A 48 7.82 -20.76 4.22
CA LYS A 48 7.01 -19.83 3.43
C LYS A 48 5.54 -20.27 3.48
N ARG A 49 4.66 -19.35 3.16
CA ARG A 49 3.24 -19.63 2.93
C ARG A 49 2.90 -19.42 1.46
N ASP A 50 1.81 -20.05 1.04
CA ASP A 50 1.23 -19.78 -0.26
C ASP A 50 0.59 -18.38 -0.31
N THR A 51 0.49 -17.84 -1.52
CA THR A 51 -0.27 -16.61 -1.79
C THR A 51 -1.76 -16.88 -1.52
N PRO A 52 -2.45 -16.00 -0.78
CA PRO A 52 -3.85 -16.20 -0.45
C PRO A 52 -4.73 -16.23 -1.70
N ASP A 53 -5.69 -17.14 -1.72
CA ASP A 53 -6.73 -17.28 -2.75
C ASP A 53 -8.06 -16.65 -2.33
N SER A 54 -8.28 -16.49 -1.03
CA SER A 54 -9.49 -15.88 -0.44
C SER A 54 -9.67 -14.38 -0.76
N PHE A 55 -8.60 -13.67 -1.14
CA PHE A 55 -8.65 -12.29 -1.61
C PHE A 55 -7.51 -12.05 -2.61
N LYS A 56 -7.67 -11.04 -3.48
CA LYS A 56 -6.60 -10.68 -4.41
C LYS A 56 -5.60 -9.76 -3.73
N PHE A 57 -4.32 -10.11 -3.74
CA PHE A 57 -3.27 -9.23 -3.22
C PHE A 57 -3.03 -8.05 -4.17
N PHE A 58 -3.00 -6.84 -3.63
CA PHE A 58 -2.62 -5.62 -4.33
C PHE A 58 -1.44 -4.95 -3.63
N THR A 59 -0.55 -4.37 -4.41
CA THR A 59 0.60 -3.58 -3.93
C THR A 59 0.75 -2.29 -4.71
N GLY A 60 1.45 -1.32 -4.14
CA GLY A 60 1.73 -0.06 -4.81
C GLY A 60 2.47 0.92 -3.91
N SER A 61 2.32 2.21 -4.19
CA SER A 61 2.96 3.29 -3.43
C SER A 61 2.51 3.28 -1.96
N PRO A 62 3.41 3.37 -0.97
CA PRO A 62 3.00 3.49 0.43
C PRO A 62 2.31 4.84 0.72
N TRP A 63 2.38 5.78 -0.21
CA TRP A 63 1.76 7.09 -0.11
C TRP A 63 0.34 7.01 -0.62
N VAL A 64 -0.62 7.32 0.27
CA VAL A 64 -2.04 7.19 -0.04
C VAL A 64 -2.80 8.40 0.47
N ILE A 65 -3.85 8.79 -0.27
CA ILE A 65 -4.84 9.75 0.21
C ILE A 65 -6.13 8.98 0.40
N LEU A 66 -6.53 8.82 1.66
CA LEU A 66 -7.69 8.03 2.03
C LEU A 66 -8.85 8.94 2.37
N ASN A 67 -10.02 8.67 1.81
CA ASN A 67 -11.23 9.36 2.19
C ASN A 67 -11.72 8.87 3.56
N ARG A 68 -12.42 9.75 4.28
CA ARG A 68 -12.88 9.47 5.65
C ARG A 68 -13.76 8.21 5.74
N ARG A 69 -14.66 7.96 4.79
CA ARG A 69 -15.55 6.79 4.83
C ARG A 69 -14.78 5.49 4.67
N PHE A 70 -13.72 5.48 3.86
CA PHE A 70 -12.85 4.32 3.72
C PHE A 70 -12.08 4.03 5.01
N VAL A 71 -11.55 5.06 5.67
CA VAL A 71 -10.89 4.91 6.98
C VAL A 71 -11.87 4.40 8.04
N GLU A 72 -13.08 4.96 8.10
CA GLU A 72 -14.16 4.50 8.98
C GLU A 72 -14.53 3.04 8.71
N TYR A 73 -14.54 2.60 7.43
CA TYR A 73 -14.75 1.20 7.07
C TYR A 73 -13.60 0.30 7.56
N CYS A 74 -12.34 0.72 7.45
CA CYS A 74 -11.21 -0.06 7.95
C CYS A 74 -11.23 -0.23 9.48
N ILE A 75 -11.75 0.75 10.22
CA ILE A 75 -11.75 0.75 11.70
C ILE A 75 -13.04 0.14 12.26
N PHE A 76 -14.19 0.59 11.77
CA PHE A 76 -15.52 0.30 12.32
C PHE A 76 -16.38 -0.58 11.41
N GLY A 77 -15.91 -0.92 10.20
CA GLY A 77 -16.65 -1.75 9.27
C GLY A 77 -17.06 -3.06 9.91
N TRP A 78 -18.32 -3.48 9.68
CA TRP A 78 -18.84 -4.73 10.22
C TRP A 78 -18.23 -5.96 9.55
N GLU A 79 -17.94 -5.86 8.26
CA GLU A 79 -17.31 -6.91 7.46
C GLU A 79 -15.96 -7.34 8.01
N ASN A 80 -15.63 -8.62 7.84
CA ASN A 80 -14.38 -9.16 8.33
C ASN A 80 -13.18 -8.79 7.44
N LEU A 81 -13.41 -8.35 6.20
CA LEU A 81 -12.33 -8.12 5.22
C LEU A 81 -11.21 -7.22 5.78
N PRO A 82 -11.46 -5.99 6.27
CA PRO A 82 -10.37 -5.14 6.77
C PRO A 82 -9.60 -5.75 7.95
N ARG A 83 -10.29 -6.52 8.80
CA ARG A 83 -9.69 -7.20 9.96
C ARG A 83 -8.85 -8.41 9.54
N THR A 84 -9.37 -9.25 8.64
CA THR A 84 -8.66 -10.39 8.08
C THR A 84 -7.40 -9.93 7.35
N LEU A 85 -7.52 -8.89 6.52
CA LEU A 85 -6.36 -8.33 5.82
C LEU A 85 -5.38 -7.70 6.82
N LEU A 86 -5.84 -7.04 7.88
CA LEU A 86 -4.95 -6.46 8.89
C LEU A 86 -4.10 -7.56 9.55
N MET A 87 -4.74 -8.66 9.95
CA MET A 87 -4.06 -9.83 10.51
C MET A 87 -3.11 -10.51 9.52
N TYR A 88 -3.43 -10.50 8.22
CA TYR A 88 -2.56 -11.07 7.20
C TYR A 88 -1.33 -10.17 6.95
N PHE A 89 -1.54 -8.86 6.83
CA PHE A 89 -0.52 -7.87 6.46
C PHE A 89 0.46 -7.60 7.61
N THR A 90 0.10 -7.83 8.87
CA THR A 90 1.08 -7.78 9.98
C THR A 90 2.24 -8.76 9.80
N ASN A 91 2.11 -9.76 8.90
CA ASN A 91 3.15 -10.74 8.61
C ASN A 91 3.64 -10.71 7.14
N VAL A 92 3.45 -9.58 6.44
CA VAL A 92 3.89 -9.35 5.06
C VAL A 92 5.09 -8.42 5.04
N MET A 93 5.96 -8.56 4.03
CA MET A 93 7.03 -7.58 3.81
C MET A 93 6.43 -6.26 3.32
N LEU A 94 6.76 -5.15 3.99
CA LEU A 94 6.27 -3.79 3.65
C LEU A 94 4.73 -3.68 3.66
N PRO A 95 4.05 -3.87 4.81
CA PRO A 95 2.58 -3.85 4.88
C PRO A 95 1.95 -2.54 4.40
N LEU A 96 2.65 -1.42 4.55
CA LEU A 96 2.19 -0.10 4.09
C LEU A 96 2.01 -0.04 2.57
N GLU A 97 2.77 -0.83 1.82
CA GLU A 97 2.69 -0.94 0.36
C GLU A 97 1.61 -1.92 -0.12
N GLY A 98 0.73 -2.43 0.77
CA GLY A 98 -0.24 -3.44 0.36
C GLY A 98 -1.57 -3.48 1.13
N TYR A 99 -1.60 -3.10 2.42
CA TYR A 99 -2.82 -3.20 3.23
C TYR A 99 -3.99 -2.37 2.64
N PHE A 100 -3.83 -1.05 2.54
CA PHE A 100 -4.90 -0.18 2.03
C PHE A 100 -5.25 -0.49 0.57
N HIS A 101 -4.24 -0.83 -0.24
CA HIS A 101 -4.39 -1.25 -1.63
C HIS A 101 -5.35 -2.45 -1.73
N SER A 102 -5.08 -3.49 -0.94
CA SER A 102 -5.85 -4.72 -0.96
C SER A 102 -7.24 -4.53 -0.36
N VAL A 103 -7.39 -3.78 0.74
CA VAL A 103 -8.72 -3.51 1.33
C VAL A 103 -9.59 -2.70 0.35
N ALA A 104 -9.04 -1.65 -0.27
CA ALA A 104 -9.78 -0.82 -1.21
C ALA A 104 -10.22 -1.62 -2.44
N CYS A 105 -9.33 -2.43 -3.01
CA CYS A 105 -9.61 -3.15 -4.26
C CYS A 105 -10.47 -4.41 -4.09
N ASN A 106 -10.56 -4.98 -2.89
CA ASN A 106 -11.40 -6.15 -2.59
C ASN A 106 -12.72 -5.76 -1.89
N SER A 107 -13.09 -4.49 -1.84
CA SER A 107 -14.34 -4.01 -1.23
C SER A 107 -15.10 -3.07 -2.18
N ASP A 108 -16.28 -2.61 -1.75
CA ASP A 108 -17.11 -1.63 -2.46
C ASP A 108 -16.37 -0.30 -2.74
N PHE A 109 -15.25 -0.05 -2.05
CA PHE A 109 -14.41 1.14 -2.26
C PHE A 109 -13.57 1.09 -3.53
N ARG A 110 -13.55 -0.04 -4.25
CA ARG A 110 -12.81 -0.17 -5.51
C ARG A 110 -13.23 0.89 -6.54
N ASN A 111 -14.53 1.16 -6.65
CA ASN A 111 -15.06 2.17 -7.57
C ASN A 111 -14.79 3.62 -7.13
N PHE A 112 -14.38 3.80 -5.87
CA PHE A 112 -14.01 5.09 -5.29
C PHE A 112 -12.50 5.24 -5.14
N THR A 113 -11.72 4.40 -5.83
CA THR A 113 -10.26 4.43 -5.77
C THR A 113 -9.71 4.83 -7.13
N VAL A 114 -8.98 5.94 -7.15
CA VAL A 114 -8.21 6.41 -8.29
C VAL A 114 -6.83 5.76 -8.23
N ASN A 115 -6.42 5.11 -9.32
CA ASN A 115 -5.13 4.44 -9.43
C ASN A 115 -3.98 5.43 -9.68
N ASN A 116 -3.70 6.28 -8.70
CA ASN A 116 -2.64 7.27 -8.68
C ASN A 116 -2.49 7.80 -7.24
N ASP A 117 -1.29 8.13 -6.77
CA ASP A 117 -1.05 8.68 -5.42
C ASP A 117 -0.91 10.21 -5.38
N LEU A 118 -1.13 10.88 -6.52
CA LEU A 118 -0.95 12.32 -6.75
C LEU A 118 0.47 12.82 -6.48
N ARG A 119 1.48 11.93 -6.48
CA ARG A 119 2.87 12.33 -6.34
C ARG A 119 3.53 12.48 -7.69
N TYR A 120 4.23 13.60 -7.84
CA TYR A 120 5.23 13.76 -8.87
C TYR A 120 6.58 13.30 -8.33
N MET A 121 7.23 12.37 -9.02
CA MET A 121 8.58 11.90 -8.70
C MET A 121 9.41 11.86 -9.96
N ILE A 122 10.67 12.27 -9.83
CA ILE A 122 11.68 12.06 -10.85
C ILE A 122 12.61 10.96 -10.34
N TRP A 123 12.74 9.91 -11.14
CA TRP A 123 13.66 8.83 -10.89
C TRP A 123 14.82 8.92 -11.87
N ASP A 124 16.00 8.45 -11.43
CA ASP A 124 17.03 8.04 -12.37
C ASP A 124 16.48 6.98 -13.33
N ASN A 125 17.10 6.85 -14.50
CA ASN A 125 16.86 5.74 -15.40
C ASN A 125 18.16 4.93 -15.59
N PRO A 126 18.29 3.75 -14.96
CA PRO A 126 17.26 3.03 -14.19
C PRO A 126 17.02 3.63 -12.78
N PRO A 127 15.84 3.40 -12.18
CA PRO A 127 15.53 3.92 -10.84
C PRO A 127 16.53 3.47 -9.78
N GLN A 128 17.06 4.42 -9.01
CA GLN A 128 17.83 4.15 -7.80
C GLN A 128 16.91 3.93 -6.59
N MET A 129 17.47 3.75 -5.39
CA MET A 129 16.71 3.48 -4.16
C MET A 129 15.80 4.65 -3.74
N GLU A 130 16.24 5.89 -4.00
CA GLU A 130 15.48 7.10 -3.66
C GLU A 130 15.25 7.94 -4.93
N PRO A 131 14.08 8.60 -5.04
CA PRO A 131 13.83 9.55 -6.12
C PRO A 131 14.69 10.80 -5.93
N HIS A 132 14.84 11.60 -7.00
CA HIS A 132 15.56 12.87 -6.94
C HIS A 132 14.92 13.85 -5.97
N PHE A 133 15.75 14.63 -5.29
CA PHE A 133 15.29 15.83 -4.59
C PHE A 133 14.82 16.87 -5.61
N LEU A 134 13.52 17.13 -5.63
CA LEU A 134 12.94 18.16 -6.49
C LEU A 134 13.35 19.56 -6.01
N ASN A 135 13.65 20.44 -6.96
CA ASN A 135 14.02 21.83 -6.73
C ASN A 135 13.31 22.73 -7.76
N VAL A 136 13.60 24.04 -7.74
CA VAL A 136 12.94 25.02 -8.62
C VAL A 136 13.10 24.75 -10.11
N THR A 137 14.17 24.06 -10.56
CA THR A 137 14.36 23.75 -11.99
C THR A 137 13.41 22.66 -12.49
N HIS A 138 12.77 21.92 -11.57
CA HIS A 138 11.80 20.87 -11.90
C HIS A 138 10.36 21.38 -11.97
N TYR A 139 10.09 22.65 -11.64
CA TYR A 139 8.73 23.20 -11.61
C TYR A 139 8.07 23.18 -12.98
N SER A 140 8.82 23.45 -14.05
CA SER A 140 8.31 23.40 -15.42
C SER A 140 7.84 22.00 -15.84
N SER A 141 8.36 20.95 -15.20
CA SER A 141 7.93 19.56 -15.44
C SER A 141 6.68 19.17 -14.64
N CYS A 142 6.33 19.95 -13.60
CA CYS A 142 5.09 19.81 -12.83
C CYS A 142 3.93 20.64 -13.38
N SER A 143 4.20 21.68 -14.17
CA SER A 143 3.18 22.49 -14.83
C SER A 143 2.66 21.78 -16.07
N TRP A 144 1.39 21.40 -16.03
CA TRP A 144 0.63 20.88 -17.17
C TRP A 144 0.46 21.91 -18.29
#